data_AF-E2A361-F1
#
_entry.id   AF-E2A361-F1
#
_cell.length_a   1.000
_cell.length_b   1.000
_cell.length_c   1.000
_cell.angle_alpha   90.00
_cell.angle_beta   90.00
_cell.angle_gamma   90.00
#
_symmetry.space_group_name_H-M   'P 1'
#
loop_
_entity.id
_entity.type
_entity.pdbx_description
1 polymer ?
#
loop_
_entity_poly.entity_id
_entity_poly.type
_entity_poly.pdbx_seq_one_letter_code
_entity_poly.pdbx_strand_id
1 'polypeptide(L)'
;YDKNSQRKKDLNRKLAIMIAKDFQLLSIVEDKGFIDFIKALNPRYAIPSRKIMTNSILPECCEIAKQNLKDLLEKVHSVSLTIDGWTSTANESYLGITCHFFELLNSSINL
;
A
#
# COMPACT_ATOMS: atom_id res chain seq x y z
N TYR A 1 -0.42 -6.29 22.07
CA TYR A 1 -1.88 -6.35 21.79
C TYR A 1 -2.28 -7.76 21.41
N ASP A 2 -3.48 -8.18 21.79
CA ASP A 2 -4.04 -9.49 21.43
C ASP A 2 -4.21 -9.64 19.91
N LYS A 3 -4.31 -10.89 19.45
CA LYS A 3 -4.38 -11.23 18.02
C LYS A 3 -5.53 -10.52 17.29
N ASN A 4 -6.68 -10.36 17.95
CA ASN A 4 -7.89 -9.75 17.37
C ASN A 4 -8.04 -8.26 17.70
N SER A 5 -7.04 -7.63 18.30
CA SER A 5 -7.10 -6.23 18.70
C SER A 5 -7.24 -5.31 17.48
N GLN A 6 -8.30 -4.51 17.43
CA GLN A 6 -8.50 -3.51 16.37
C GLN A 6 -7.32 -2.53 16.29
N ARG A 7 -6.83 -2.08 17.45
CA ARG A 7 -5.65 -1.20 17.53
C ARG A 7 -4.41 -1.83 16.87
N LYS A 8 -4.20 -3.14 17.03
CA LYS A 8 -3.07 -3.84 16.38
C LYS A 8 -3.23 -3.85 14.86
N LYS A 9 -4.44 -4.14 14.36
CA LYS A 9 -4.76 -4.12 12.93
C LYS A 9 -4.51 -2.73 12.34
N ASP A 10 -4.96 -1.69 13.04
CA ASP A 10 -4.76 -0.30 12.60
C ASP A 10 -3.28 0.07 12.53
N LEU A 11 -2.48 -0.29 13.55
CA LEU A 11 -1.04 -0.05 13.55
C LEU A 11 -0.32 -0.80 12.42
N ASN A 12 -0.66 -2.06 12.21
CA ASN A 12 -0.12 -2.86 11.10
C ASN A 12 -0.43 -2.22 9.74
N ARG A 13 -1.66 -1.74 9.55
CA ARG A 13 -2.07 -1.05 8.32
C ARG A 13 -1.30 0.26 8.12
N LYS A 14 -1.12 1.05 9.19
CA LYS A 14 -0.33 2.29 9.13
C LYS A 14 1.13 2.02 8.80
N LEU A 15 1.72 0.95 9.36
CA LEU A 15 3.07 0.51 9.03
C LEU A 15 3.19 0.10 7.56
N ALA A 16 2.25 -0.70 7.04
CA ALA A 16 2.24 -1.10 5.63
C ALA A 16 2.10 0.11 4.68
N ILE A 17 1.24 1.06 5.02
CA ILE A 17 1.07 2.31 4.25
C ILE A 17 2.34 3.15 4.28
N MET A 18 3.01 3.29 5.43
CA MET A 18 4.28 4.02 5.53
C MET A 18 5.33 3.38 4.60
N ILE A 19 5.48 2.05 4.68
CA ILE A 19 6.43 1.32 3.84
C ILE A 19 6.17 1.58 2.35
N ALA A 20 4.90 1.56 1.93
CA ALA A 20 4.52 1.80 0.54
C ALA A 20 4.71 3.25 0.11
N LYS A 21 4.31 4.22 0.94
CA LYS A 21 4.37 5.66 0.62
C LYS A 21 5.79 6.20 0.60
N ASP A 22 6.64 5.69 1.48
CA ASP A 22 8.00 6.19 1.67
C ASP A 22 9.02 5.30 0.94
N PHE A 23 8.54 4.40 0.06
CA PHE A 23 9.33 3.45 -0.73
C PHE A 23 10.36 2.68 0.10
N GLN A 24 9.99 2.32 1.33
CA GLN A 24 10.89 1.61 2.24
C GLN A 24 11.00 0.13 1.87
N LEU A 25 12.17 -0.45 2.12
CA LEU A 25 12.34 -1.88 2.06
C LEU A 25 11.53 -2.55 3.18
N LEU A 26 10.95 -3.72 2.90
CA LEU A 26 10.24 -4.50 3.92
C LEU A 26 11.14 -4.96 5.08
N SER A 27 12.47 -4.89 4.91
CA SER A 27 13.43 -5.17 5.98
C SER A 27 13.37 -4.19 7.14
N ILE A 28 12.78 -2.99 6.97
CA ILE A 28 12.71 -1.98 8.03
C ILE A 28 12.09 -2.51 9.33
N VAL A 29 11.18 -3.48 9.23
CA VAL A 29 10.52 -4.11 10.40
C VAL A 29 11.45 -5.00 11.23
N GLU A 30 12.66 -5.27 10.72
CA GLU A 30 13.72 -6.05 11.36
C GLU A 30 14.92 -5.16 11.76
N ASP A 31 14.91 -3.88 11.38
CA ASP A 31 15.99 -2.95 11.68
C ASP A 31 15.98 -2.56 13.16
N LYS A 32 17.09 -2.82 13.87
CA LYS A 32 17.18 -2.64 15.32
C LYS A 32 16.79 -1.24 15.78
N GLY A 33 17.30 -0.20 15.13
CA GLY A 33 17.00 1.19 15.48
C GLY A 33 15.51 1.54 15.31
N PHE A 34 14.87 1.04 14.25
CA PHE A 34 13.43 1.24 14.05
C PHE A 34 12.61 0.48 15.08
N ILE A 35 12.98 -0.76 15.38
CA ILE A 35 12.34 -1.56 16.43
C ILE A 35 12.41 -0.84 17.78
N ASP A 36 13.58 -0.32 18.15
CA ASP A 36 13.78 0.36 19.43
C ASP A 36 12.99 1.68 19.49
N PHE A 37 12.97 2.45 18.41
CA PHE A 37 12.14 3.65 18.29
C PHE A 37 10.65 3.35 18.48
N ILE A 38 10.13 2.34 17.78
CA ILE A 38 8.71 1.95 17.90
C ILE A 38 8.39 1.41 19.29
N LYS A 39 9.29 0.65 19.92
CA LYS A 39 9.13 0.19 21.31
C LYS A 39 9.09 1.36 22.28
N ALA A 40 9.93 2.38 22.09
CA ALA A 40 9.92 3.58 22.92
C ALA A 40 8.59 4.35 22.78
N LEU A 41 8.03 4.42 21.57
CA LEU A 41 6.72 5.05 21.33
C LEU A 41 5.53 4.23 21.83
N ASN A 42 5.57 2.90 21.66
CA ASN A 42 4.50 2.00 22.06
C ASN A 42 5.03 0.60 22.42
N PRO A 43 5.36 0.37 23.70
CA PRO A 43 5.91 -0.92 24.17
C PRO A 43 4.98 -2.12 23.97
N ARG A 44 3.67 -1.89 23.81
CA ARG A 44 2.66 -2.97 23.65
C ARG A 44 2.50 -3.43 22.21
N TYR A 45 3.11 -2.73 21.25
CA TYR A 45 3.06 -3.06 19.83
C TYR A 45 4.23 -3.97 19.45
N ALA A 46 3.92 -5.24 19.21
CA ALA A 46 4.86 -6.16 18.58
C ALA A 46 4.79 -5.96 17.06
N ILE A 47 5.88 -5.43 16.49
CA ILE A 47 6.02 -5.21 15.05
C ILE A 47 5.87 -6.57 14.33
N PRO A 48 5.06 -6.67 13.27
CA PRO A 48 4.96 -7.89 12.47
C PRO A 48 6.28 -8.21 11.78
N SER A 49 6.62 -9.50 11.68
CA SER A 49 7.80 -9.92 10.93
C SER A 49 7.64 -9.65 9.44
N ARG A 50 8.77 -9.61 8.70
CA ARG A 50 8.74 -9.46 7.24
C ARG A 50 7.81 -10.47 6.57
N LYS A 51 7.82 -11.73 7.02
CA LYS A 51 6.93 -12.79 6.52
C LYS A 51 5.44 -12.45 6.70
N ILE A 52 5.05 -11.92 7.86
CA ILE A 52 3.66 -11.53 8.13
C ILE A 52 3.28 -10.31 7.29
N MET A 53 4.21 -9.35 7.13
CA MET A 53 4.02 -8.20 6.25
C MET A 53 3.75 -8.63 4.82
N THR A 54 4.62 -9.48 4.25
CA THR A 54 4.53 -9.96 2.86
C THR A 54 3.31 -10.84 2.62
N ASN A 55 3.02 -11.79 3.50
CA ASN A 55 2.05 -12.85 3.19
C ASN A 55 0.63 -12.56 3.70
N SER A 56 0.42 -11.49 4.47
CA SER A 56 -0.88 -11.20 5.06
C SER A 56 -1.23 -9.72 4.99
N ILE A 57 -0.42 -8.85 5.59
CA ILE A 57 -0.81 -7.44 5.78
C ILE A 57 -0.78 -6.68 4.44
N LEU A 58 0.29 -6.83 3.65
CA LEU A 58 0.39 -6.16 2.35
C LEU A 58 -0.67 -6.62 1.36
N PRO A 59 -0.91 -7.94 1.15
CA PRO A 59 -1.99 -8.40 0.29
C PRO A 59 -3.36 -7.83 0.66
N GLU A 60 -3.69 -7.77 1.95
CA GLU A 60 -4.93 -7.16 2.44
C GLU A 60 -5.00 -5.66 2.08
N CYS A 61 -3.91 -4.91 2.31
CA CYS A 61 -3.84 -3.50 1.94
C CYS A 61 -3.95 -3.28 0.42
N CYS A 62 -3.34 -4.15 -0.39
CA CYS A 62 -3.39 -4.09 -1.85
C CYS A 62 -4.79 -4.36 -2.37
N GLU A 63 -5.51 -5.35 -1.84
CA GLU A 63 -6.89 -5.62 -2.27
C GLU A 63 -7.83 -4.47 -1.88
N ILE A 64 -7.64 -3.85 -0.71
CA ILE A 64 -8.39 -2.62 -0.35
C ILE A 64 -8.08 -1.49 -1.33
N ALA A 65 -6.80 -1.23 -1.62
CA ALA A 65 -6.41 -0.17 -2.55
C ALA A 65 -6.96 -0.41 -3.97
N LYS A 66 -6.94 -1.66 -4.43
CA LYS A 66 -7.50 -2.10 -5.71
C LYS A 66 -9.02 -1.94 -5.75
N GLN A 67 -9.73 -2.28 -4.68
CA GLN A 67 -11.17 -2.07 -4.60
C GLN A 67 -11.50 -0.58 -4.66
N ASN A 68 -10.80 0.25 -3.87
CA ASN A 68 -10.98 1.71 -3.92
C ASN A 68 -10.71 2.27 -5.33
N LEU A 69 -9.70 1.75 -6.03
CA LEU A 69 -9.40 2.13 -7.41
C LEU A 69 -10.53 1.72 -8.36
N LYS A 70 -11.10 0.52 -8.22
CA LYS A 70 -12.27 0.08 -9.01
C LYS A 70 -13.47 1.00 -8.78
N ASP A 71 -13.81 1.25 -7.51
CA ASP A 71 -14.93 2.11 -7.13
C ASP A 71 -14.75 3.55 -7.65
N LEU A 72 -13.50 4.01 -7.77
CA LEU A 72 -13.16 5.29 -8.38
C LEU A 72 -13.36 5.23 -9.90
N LEU A 73 -12.79 4.22 -10.57
CA LEU A 73 -12.85 4.07 -12.03
C LEU A 73 -14.29 3.84 -12.54
N GLU A 74 -15.17 3.24 -11.75
CA GLU A 74 -16.61 3.11 -12.08
C GLU A 74 -17.32 4.46 -12.26
N LYS A 75 -16.78 5.53 -11.67
CA LYS A 75 -17.34 6.88 -11.74
C LYS A 75 -16.71 7.73 -12.85
N VAL A 76 -15.67 7.23 -13.48
CA VAL A 76 -14.94 7.93 -14.53
C VAL A 76 -15.64 7.69 -15.87
N HIS A 77 -15.88 8.77 -16.63
CA HIS A 77 -16.52 8.67 -17.94
C HIS A 77 -15.63 8.00 -19.01
N SER A 78 -14.33 8.31 -19.01
CA SER A 78 -13.38 7.84 -20.00
C SER A 78 -12.00 7.64 -19.40
N VAL A 79 -11.29 6.60 -19.86
CA VAL A 79 -9.90 6.34 -19.51
C VAL A 79 -9.02 6.30 -20.75
N SER A 80 -7.74 6.63 -20.59
CA SER A 80 -6.70 6.39 -21.60
C SER A 80 -5.66 5.44 -21.02
N LEU A 81 -5.35 4.35 -21.73
CA LEU A 81 -4.36 3.37 -21.30
C LEU A 81 -3.07 3.56 -22.09
N THR A 82 -1.93 3.61 -21.39
CA THR A 82 -0.61 3.46 -21.99
C THR A 82 -0.07 2.09 -21.62
N ILE A 83 0.46 1.39 -22.61
CA ILE A 83 1.00 0.04 -22.46
C ILE A 83 2.45 0.10 -22.88
N ASP A 84 3.34 -0.26 -21.95
CA ASP A 84 4.78 -0.31 -22.16
C ASP A 84 5.27 -1.75 -21.96
N GLY A 85 5.96 -2.28 -22.96
CA GLY A 85 6.46 -3.65 -22.95
C GLY A 85 7.98 -3.65 -23.08
N TRP A 86 8.67 -4.30 -22.15
CA TRP A 86 10.13 -4.40 -22.17
C TRP A 86 10.60 -5.80 -21.77
N THR A 87 11.78 -6.18 -22.25
CA THR A 87 12.47 -7.41 -21.82
C THR A 87 13.64 -7.02 -20.93
N SER A 88 13.73 -7.61 -19.74
CA SER A 88 14.83 -7.34 -18.79
C SER A 88 16.14 -7.95 -19.27
N THR A 89 17.24 -7.55 -18.64
CA THR A 89 18.56 -8.16 -18.84
C THR A 89 18.62 -9.61 -18.37
N ALA A 90 17.64 -10.06 -17.56
CA ALA A 90 17.44 -11.46 -17.19
C ALA A 90 16.63 -12.26 -18.23
N ASN A 91 16.34 -11.66 -19.39
CA ASN A 91 15.56 -12.25 -20.49
C ASN A 91 14.09 -12.55 -20.10
N GLU A 92 13.54 -11.76 -19.19
CA GLU A 92 12.14 -11.83 -18.76
C GLU A 92 11.34 -10.70 -19.41
N SER A 93 10.19 -11.00 -19.99
CA SER A 93 9.31 -9.99 -20.58
C SER A 93 8.33 -9.43 -19.56
N TYR A 94 8.18 -8.11 -19.54
CA TYR A 94 7.30 -7.35 -18.68
C TYR A 94 6.31 -6.53 -19.50
N LEU A 95 5.11 -6.33 -18.92
CA LEU A 95 4.08 -5.48 -19.47
C LEU A 95 3.60 -4.50 -18.38
N GLY A 96 3.96 -3.23 -18.53
CA GLY A 96 3.43 -2.14 -17.74
C GLY A 96 2.16 -1.59 -18.39
N ILE A 97 1.10 -1.42 -17.60
CA ILE A 97 -0.13 -0.75 -18.05
C ILE A 97 -0.38 0.41 -17.10
N THR A 98 -0.45 1.63 -17.64
CA THR A 98 -0.81 2.84 -16.88
C THR A 98 -2.16 3.35 -17.36
N CYS A 99 -3.07 3.56 -16.41
CA CYS A 99 -4.39 4.12 -16.69
C CYS A 99 -4.41 5.60 -16.30
N HIS A 100 -4.74 6.45 -17.26
CA HIS A 100 -4.94 7.88 -17.08
C HIS A 100 -6.43 8.19 -17.14
N PHE A 101 -6.92 8.97 -16.18
CA PHE A 101 -8.33 9.37 -16.11
C PHE A 101 -8.48 10.76 -15.49
N PHE A 102 -9.61 11.41 -15.79
CA PHE A 102 -10.02 12.65 -15.14
C PHE A 102 -11.10 12.34 -14.11
N GLU A 103 -10.89 12.80 -12.88
CA GLU A 103 -11.94 12.84 -11.87
C GLU A 103 -12.71 14.15 -12.04
N LEU A 104 -14.00 14.05 -12.41
CA LEU A 104 -14.89 15.20 -12.32
C LEU A 104 -15.16 15.43 -10.83
N LEU A 105 -14.39 16.35 -10.23
CA LEU A 105 -14.75 16.91 -8.94
C LEU A 105 -16.14 17.55 -9.10
N ASN A 106 -17.16 16.90 -8.56
CA ASN A 106 -18.42 17.57 -8.23
C ASN A 106 -18.16 18.53 -7.05
N SER A 107 -17.28 19.50 -7.26
CA SER A 107 -17.28 20.72 -6.48
C SER A 107 -18.53 21.46 -6.91
N SER A 108 -19.50 21.58 -6.01
CA SER A 108 -20.39 22.72 -6.02
C SER A 108 -19.51 23.96 -5.87
N ILE A 109 -18.94 24.44 -6.99
CA ILE A 109 -18.39 25.77 -7.10
C ILE A 109 -19.62 26.67 -7.10
N ASN A 110 -20.04 27.06 -5.91
CA ASN A 110 -20.85 28.26 -5.75
C ASN A 110 -19.92 29.42 -6.16
N LEU A 111 -20.10 29.88 -7.41
CA LEU A 111 -19.76 31.25 -7.80
C LEU A 111 -20.70 32.22 -7.06
#